data_AF-A0A1I2JVU8-F1
#
_entry.id   AF-A0A1I2JVU8-F1
#
_cell.length_a   1.000
_cell.length_b   1.000
_cell.length_c   1.000
_cell.angle_alpha   90.00
_cell.angle_beta   90.00
_cell.angle_gamma   90.00
#
_symmetry.space_group_name_H-M   'P 1'
#
loop_
_entity.id
_entity.type
_entity.pdbx_description
1 polymer ?
#
loop_
_entity_poly.entity_id
_entity_poly.type
_entity_poly.pdbx_seq_one_letter_code
_entity_poly.pdbx_strand_id
1 'polypeptide(L)'
;MKQNHKDLDFEKFIHIFNTEGKKAAKEFVSLNTSINYDYFVRLLKKYTGYVYNRTFKRYELPTTIETPFISIEDLFNKDNDDATKIVASIPKKIHYKDPIDALNIDILQDRLIELSKYITISQSSKTIEINLVRLRENGYDIDVIN
;
A
#
# COMPACT_ATOMS: atom_id res chain seq x y z
N MET A 1 15.99 5.14 -36.78
CA MET A 1 16.55 6.47 -36.44
C MET A 1 16.41 6.67 -34.94
N LYS A 2 17.52 6.70 -34.17
CA LYS A 2 17.49 7.06 -32.75
C LYS A 2 17.53 8.58 -32.68
N GLN A 3 16.38 9.22 -32.51
CA GLN A 3 16.36 10.66 -32.22
C GLN A 3 17.02 10.88 -30.86
N ASN A 4 18.05 11.72 -30.83
CA ASN A 4 18.70 12.11 -29.59
C ASN A 4 17.71 12.95 -28.79
N HIS A 5 17.61 12.68 -27.50
CA HIS A 5 16.76 13.37 -26.52
C HIS A 5 17.01 14.89 -26.45
N LYS A 6 18.07 15.40 -27.08
CA LYS A 6 18.41 16.82 -27.22
C LYS A 6 17.60 17.56 -28.28
N ASP A 7 16.95 16.85 -29.21
CA ASP A 7 16.19 17.46 -30.32
C ASP A 7 14.70 17.67 -29.96
N LEU A 8 14.31 17.36 -28.71
CA LEU A 8 12.93 17.45 -28.26
C LEU A 8 12.74 18.73 -27.44
N ASP A 9 11.94 19.66 -27.98
CA ASP A 9 11.60 20.92 -27.33
C ASP A 9 10.61 20.73 -26.18
N PHE A 10 11.10 20.20 -25.05
CA PHE A 10 10.26 19.95 -23.87
C PHE A 10 9.70 21.23 -23.24
N GLU A 11 10.44 22.35 -23.29
CA GLU A 11 9.99 23.65 -22.78
C GLU A 11 8.78 24.18 -23.55
N LYS A 12 8.81 24.08 -24.89
CA LYS A 12 7.68 24.47 -25.75
C LYS A 12 6.47 23.58 -25.49
N PHE A 13 6.67 22.28 -25.32
CA PHE A 13 5.59 21.37 -24.96
C PHE A 13 4.93 21.78 -23.63
N ILE A 14 5.72 22.12 -22.60
CA ILE A 14 5.20 22.53 -21.29
C ILE A 14 4.41 23.84 -21.41
N HIS A 15 4.93 24.82 -22.17
CA HIS A 15 4.23 26.07 -22.41
C HIS A 15 2.88 25.84 -23.07
N ILE A 16 2.83 25.10 -24.19
CA ILE A 16 1.59 24.78 -24.92
C ILE A 16 0.62 24.01 -24.02
N PHE A 17 1.13 23.05 -23.24
CA PHE A 17 0.30 22.29 -22.32
C PHE A 17 -0.35 23.18 -21.25
N ASN A 18 0.39 24.17 -20.74
CA ASN A 18 -0.09 25.06 -19.70
C ASN A 18 -1.00 26.19 -20.23
N THR A 19 -0.84 26.62 -21.48
CA THR A 19 -1.65 27.69 -22.10
C THR A 19 -2.86 27.18 -22.86
N GLU A 20 -2.67 26.19 -23.74
CA GLU A 20 -3.68 25.69 -24.69
C GLU A 20 -4.27 24.34 -24.28
N GLY A 21 -3.62 23.66 -23.32
CA GLY A 21 -4.10 22.43 -22.72
C GLY A 21 -3.66 21.16 -23.44
N LYS A 22 -4.16 20.03 -22.93
CA LYS A 22 -3.73 18.68 -23.32
C LYS A 22 -3.93 18.35 -24.81
N LYS A 23 -4.98 18.88 -25.44
CA LYS A 23 -5.29 18.58 -26.85
C LYS A 23 -4.24 19.18 -27.77
N ALA A 24 -3.96 20.47 -27.63
CA ALA A 24 -2.93 21.18 -28.38
C ALA A 24 -1.53 20.59 -28.15
N ALA A 25 -1.22 20.22 -26.91
CA ALA A 25 0.06 19.57 -26.58
C ALA A 25 0.21 18.19 -27.27
N LYS A 26 -0.89 17.43 -27.41
CA LYS A 26 -0.87 16.15 -28.12
C LYS A 26 -0.65 16.35 -29.63
N GLU A 27 -1.29 17.36 -30.21
CA GLU A 27 -1.12 17.75 -31.61
C GLU A 27 0.33 18.18 -31.89
N PHE A 28 0.90 19.01 -31.01
CA PHE A 28 2.30 19.43 -31.09
C PHE A 28 3.27 18.24 -31.12
N VAL A 29 3.07 17.24 -30.25
CA VAL A 29 3.93 16.04 -30.23
C VAL A 29 3.75 15.23 -31.52
N SER A 30 2.52 15.07 -32.01
CA SER A 30 2.27 14.33 -33.25
C SER A 30 2.80 15.01 -34.51
N LEU A 31 2.83 16.34 -34.53
CA LEU A 31 3.30 17.13 -35.68
C LEU A 31 4.81 17.26 -35.72
N ASN A 32 5.44 17.49 -34.56
CA ASN A 32 6.87 17.77 -34.47
C ASN A 32 7.73 16.53 -34.24
N THR A 33 7.13 15.42 -33.82
CA THR A 33 7.88 14.20 -33.50
C THR A 33 7.19 12.96 -34.04
N SER A 34 7.96 11.97 -34.49
CA SER A 34 7.44 10.65 -34.85
C SER A 34 7.19 9.76 -33.62
N ILE A 35 7.15 10.35 -32.43
CA ILE A 35 7.14 9.66 -31.15
C ILE A 35 5.72 9.68 -30.59
N ASN A 36 5.30 8.56 -29.99
CA ASN A 36 4.02 8.50 -29.29
C ASN A 36 4.03 9.45 -28.08
N TYR A 37 2.95 10.22 -27.92
CA TYR A 37 2.69 11.09 -26.77
C TYR A 37 3.05 10.46 -25.42
N ASP A 38 2.68 9.20 -25.17
CA ASP A 38 2.96 8.54 -23.90
C ASP A 38 4.47 8.32 -23.67
N TYR A 39 5.20 8.06 -24.75
CA TYR A 39 6.66 7.94 -24.69
C TYR A 39 7.30 9.32 -24.50
N PHE A 40 6.77 10.37 -25.16
CA PHE A 40 7.23 11.75 -24.97
C PHE A 40 7.06 12.22 -23.51
N VAL A 41 5.93 11.93 -22.87
CA VAL A 41 5.70 12.25 -21.45
C VAL A 41 6.65 11.49 -20.53
N ARG A 42 7.00 10.23 -20.86
CA ARG A 42 8.02 9.47 -20.11
C ARG A 42 9.41 10.11 -20.25
N LEU A 43 9.76 10.59 -21.44
CA LEU A 43 11.03 11.30 -21.67
C LEU A 43 11.06 12.63 -20.90
N LEU A 44 9.97 13.40 -20.94
CA LEU A 44 9.83 14.65 -20.19
C LEU A 44 10.10 14.45 -18.69
N LYS A 45 9.44 13.47 -18.08
CA LYS A 45 9.67 13.13 -16.66
C LYS A 45 11.11 12.73 -16.35
N LYS A 46 11.78 12.06 -17.29
CA LYS A 46 13.15 11.57 -17.10
C LYS A 46 14.19 12.68 -17.25
N TYR A 47 13.97 13.64 -18.13
CA TYR A 47 15.01 14.61 -18.52
C TYR A 47 14.79 16.03 -18.02
N THR A 48 13.56 16.46 -17.76
CA THR A 48 13.31 17.88 -17.42
C THR A 48 12.94 18.12 -15.96
N GLY A 49 12.72 17.06 -15.18
CA GLY A 49 12.37 17.18 -13.76
C GLY A 49 11.00 17.81 -13.48
N TYR A 50 10.25 18.21 -14.51
CA TYR A 50 8.91 18.77 -14.36
C TYR A 50 7.94 17.72 -13.82
N VAL A 51 7.14 18.13 -12.84
CA VAL A 51 6.11 17.31 -12.23
C VAL A 51 4.73 17.81 -12.69
N TYR A 52 3.86 16.86 -13.02
CA TYR A 52 2.49 17.19 -13.36
C TYR A 52 1.69 17.45 -12.08
N ASN A 53 1.26 18.70 -11.89
CA ASN A 53 0.40 19.10 -10.79
C ASN A 53 -1.05 18.73 -11.11
N ARG A 54 -1.63 17.78 -10.35
CA ARG A 54 -3.01 17.31 -10.57
C ARG A 54 -4.05 18.37 -10.24
N THR A 55 -3.75 19.24 -9.28
CA THR A 55 -4.66 20.28 -8.78
C THR A 55 -4.87 21.36 -9.83
N PHE A 56 -3.77 21.86 -10.42
CA PHE A 56 -3.80 22.92 -11.43
C PHE A 56 -3.77 22.41 -12.88
N LYS A 57 -3.72 21.08 -13.07
CA LYS A 57 -3.64 20.40 -14.38
C LYS A 57 -2.56 20.96 -15.31
N ARG A 58 -1.37 21.26 -14.74
CA ARG A 58 -0.24 21.89 -15.45
C ARG A 58 1.09 21.25 -15.04
N TYR A 59 2.11 21.44 -15.86
CA TYR A 59 3.48 21.03 -15.52
C TYR A 59 4.20 22.19 -14.82
N GLU A 60 4.77 21.90 -13.66
CA GLU A 60 5.54 22.84 -12.85
C GLU A 60 6.88 22.20 -12.48
N LEU A 61 7.91 23.03 -12.30
CA LEU A 61 9.13 22.56 -11.65
C LEU A 61 8.79 22.24 -10.18
N PRO A 62 9.31 21.15 -9.61
CA PRO A 62 9.15 20.90 -8.19
C PRO A 62 9.73 22.10 -7.46
N THR A 63 8.86 22.87 -6.78
CA THR A 63 9.31 23.88 -5.84
C THR A 63 10.13 23.12 -4.80
N THR A 64 11.45 23.27 -4.87
CA THR A 64 12.41 22.61 -3.99
C THR A 64 12.16 23.06 -2.56
N ILE A 65 11.24 22.38 -1.89
CA ILE A 65 11.28 22.22 -0.44
C ILE A 65 11.63 20.75 -0.26
N GLU A 66 12.86 20.42 -0.66
CA GLU A 66 13.53 19.22 -0.19
C GLU A 66 13.83 19.43 1.30
N THR A 67 12.82 19.27 2.15
CA THR A 67 13.06 18.78 3.49
C THR A 67 12.76 17.28 3.43
N PRO A 68 13.77 16.42 3.20
CA PRO A 68 13.59 14.97 3.29
C PRO A 68 13.17 14.52 4.70
N PHE A 69 13.18 15.43 5.67
CA PHE A 69 12.68 15.26 7.01
C PHE A 69 11.50 16.22 7.25
N ILE A 70 10.39 15.68 7.72
CA ILE A 70 9.31 16.47 8.30
C ILE A 70 9.83 17.09 9.61
N SER A 71 9.68 18.39 9.78
CA SER A 71 9.96 19.11 11.03
C SER A 71 9.07 18.55 12.15
N ILE A 72 9.58 18.47 13.38
CA ILE A 72 8.76 18.01 14.52
C ILE A 72 7.52 18.91 14.67
N GLU A 73 7.69 20.21 14.42
CA GLU A 73 6.60 21.19 14.45
C GLU A 73 5.53 20.90 13.38
N ASP A 74 5.91 20.43 12.19
CA ASP A 74 4.97 20.10 11.10
C ASP A 74 4.21 18.79 11.36
N LEU A 75 4.73 17.88 12.19
CA LEU A 75 3.98 16.70 12.65
C LEU A 75 2.82 17.10 13.56
N PHE A 76 2.98 18.16 14.35
CA PHE A 76 1.96 18.61 15.31
C PHE A 76 1.01 19.65 14.73
N ASN A 77 1.42 20.40 13.71
CA ASN A 77 0.66 21.51 13.13
C ASN A 77 -0.02 21.17 11.80
N LYS A 78 -0.20 19.88 11.46
CA LYS A 78 -0.87 19.51 10.21
C LYS A 78 -2.37 19.80 10.31
N ASP A 79 -2.73 21.03 9.99
CA ASP A 79 -4.12 21.42 9.76
C ASP A 79 -4.71 20.51 8.68
N ASN A 80 -5.97 20.11 8.92
CA ASN A 80 -6.70 19.08 8.20
C ASN A 80 -6.88 19.44 6.71
N ASP A 81 -5.85 19.21 5.90
CA ASP A 81 -5.92 19.46 4.46
C ASP A 81 -6.70 18.33 3.76
N ASP A 82 -7.70 18.76 3.01
CA ASP A 82 -8.90 18.02 2.61
C ASP A 82 -8.64 17.11 1.39
N ALA A 83 -7.64 16.23 1.49
CA ALA A 83 -7.28 15.29 0.44
C ALA A 83 -7.74 13.88 0.81
N THR A 84 -8.99 13.56 0.47
CA THR A 84 -9.57 12.20 0.46
C THR A 84 -9.37 11.44 1.77
N LYS A 85 -10.39 11.46 2.64
CA LYS A 85 -10.56 10.44 3.68
C LYS A 85 -10.60 9.06 3.03
N ILE A 86 -9.44 8.46 2.79
CA ILE A 86 -9.30 7.02 2.95
C ILE A 86 -9.65 6.82 4.42
N VAL A 87 -10.84 6.28 4.64
CA VAL A 87 -11.34 5.89 5.96
C VAL A 87 -10.51 4.68 6.40
N ALA A 88 -9.20 4.86 6.59
CA ALA A 88 -8.51 4.16 7.63
C ALA A 88 -8.86 4.96 8.89
N SER A 89 -10.06 4.71 9.42
CA SER A 89 -10.40 5.08 10.78
C SER A 89 -9.33 4.48 11.68
N ILE A 90 -8.31 5.27 12.02
CA ILE A 90 -7.39 4.96 13.11
C ILE A 90 -8.30 4.88 14.33
N PRO A 91 -8.47 3.70 14.93
CA PRO A 91 -9.42 3.54 16.00
C PRO A 91 -9.01 4.49 17.13
N LYS A 92 -9.96 5.31 17.58
CA LYS A 92 -9.80 6.31 18.66
C LYS A 92 -9.31 5.69 19.98
N LYS A 93 -9.40 4.36 20.08
CA LYS A 93 -8.69 3.50 21.02
C LYS A 93 -7.89 2.50 20.21
N ILE A 94 -6.57 2.59 20.27
CA ILE A 94 -5.74 1.42 20.02
C ILE A 94 -6.07 0.49 21.19
N HIS A 95 -6.95 -0.48 20.96
CA HIS A 95 -7.03 -1.63 21.83
C HIS A 95 -5.70 -2.36 21.66
N TYR A 96 -4.68 -1.92 22.40
CA TYR A 96 -3.59 -2.83 22.72
C TYR A 96 -4.29 -4.00 23.38
N LYS A 97 -4.35 -5.13 22.66
CA LYS A 97 -4.50 -6.42 23.32
C LYS A 97 -3.46 -6.39 24.42
N ASP A 98 -3.89 -6.58 25.67
CA ASP A 98 -2.95 -6.63 26.77
C ASP A 98 -1.83 -7.60 26.33
N PRO A 99 -0.54 -7.24 26.40
CA PRO A 99 0.53 -8.16 26.03
C PRO A 99 0.38 -9.52 26.72
N ILE A 100 -0.25 -9.55 27.90
CA ILE A 100 -0.65 -10.78 28.60
C ILE A 100 -1.75 -11.54 27.84
N ASP A 101 -2.77 -10.86 27.31
CA ASP A 101 -3.83 -11.48 26.50
C ASP A 101 -3.29 -12.07 25.20
N ALA A 102 -2.32 -11.40 24.57
CA ALA A 102 -1.65 -11.93 23.38
C ALA A 102 -0.89 -13.22 23.73
N LEU A 103 -0.09 -13.18 24.79
CA LEU A 103 0.65 -14.35 25.28
C LEU A 103 -0.29 -15.51 25.66
N ASN A 104 -1.40 -15.22 26.33
CA ASN A 104 -2.40 -16.23 26.70
C ASN A 104 -3.01 -16.90 25.46
N ILE A 105 -3.28 -16.13 24.42
CA ILE A 105 -3.82 -16.67 23.17
C ILE A 105 -2.79 -17.57 22.49
N ASP A 106 -1.52 -17.18 22.46
CA ASP A 106 -0.46 -17.99 21.86
C ASP A 106 -0.29 -19.31 22.63
N ILE A 107 -0.27 -19.27 23.97
CA ILE A 107 -0.23 -20.47 24.82
C ILE A 107 -1.44 -21.37 24.56
N LEU A 108 -2.65 -20.80 24.47
CA LEU A 108 -3.86 -21.57 24.18
C LEU A 108 -3.81 -22.19 22.78
N GLN A 109 -3.29 -21.49 21.78
CA GLN A 109 -3.12 -22.02 20.43
C GLN A 109 -2.16 -23.20 20.43
N ASP A 110 -1.00 -23.08 21.08
CA ASP A 110 -0.03 -24.18 21.18
C ASP A 110 -0.63 -25.41 21.85
N ARG A 111 -1.40 -25.23 22.93
CA ARG A 111 -2.10 -26.32 23.62
C ARG A 111 -3.20 -26.95 22.77
N LEU A 112 -3.97 -26.17 22.03
CA LEU A 112 -5.00 -26.70 21.12
C LEU A 112 -4.38 -27.49 19.97
N ILE A 113 -3.27 -27.00 19.41
CA ILE A 113 -2.51 -27.71 18.36
C ILE A 113 -1.98 -29.03 18.90
N GLU A 114 -1.44 -29.05 20.12
CA GLU A 114 -0.99 -30.28 20.78
C GLU A 114 -2.15 -31.28 20.96
N LEU A 115 -3.30 -30.83 21.49
CA LEU A 115 -4.47 -31.67 21.70
C LEU A 115 -5.12 -32.16 20.40
N SER A 116 -5.05 -31.38 19.32
CA SER A 116 -5.59 -31.74 18.00
C SER A 116 -4.97 -33.03 17.43
N LYS A 117 -3.78 -33.43 17.89
CA LYS A 117 -3.14 -34.70 17.50
C LYS A 117 -3.95 -35.93 17.92
N TYR A 118 -4.79 -35.77 18.94
CA TYR A 118 -5.56 -36.84 19.55
C TYR A 118 -7.05 -36.75 19.22
N ILE A 119 -7.52 -35.62 18.69
CA ILE A 119 -8.95 -35.34 18.49
C ILE A 119 -9.21 -35.13 17.00
N THR A 120 -10.10 -35.93 16.43
CA THR A 120 -10.60 -35.76 15.06
C THR A 120 -12.08 -35.41 15.09
N ILE A 121 -12.44 -34.31 14.42
CA ILE A 121 -13.82 -33.82 14.35
C ILE A 121 -14.34 -34.06 12.95
N SER A 122 -15.30 -34.98 12.81
CA SER A 122 -16.00 -35.19 11.54
C SER A 122 -17.26 -34.35 11.49
N GLN A 123 -17.20 -33.25 10.73
CA GLN A 123 -18.31 -32.30 10.61
C GLN A 123 -19.54 -32.91 9.93
N SER A 124 -19.36 -33.88 9.04
CA SER A 124 -20.44 -34.57 8.33
C SER A 124 -21.27 -35.48 9.24
N SER A 125 -20.60 -36.23 10.12
CA SER A 125 -21.24 -37.15 11.08
C SER A 125 -21.57 -36.49 12.42
N LYS A 126 -21.12 -35.26 12.66
CA LYS A 126 -21.17 -34.57 13.97
C LYS A 126 -20.57 -35.42 15.09
N THR A 127 -19.53 -36.20 14.79
CA THR A 127 -18.82 -37.04 15.76
C THR A 127 -17.45 -36.45 16.09
N ILE A 128 -17.07 -36.56 17.36
CA ILE A 128 -15.74 -36.26 17.85
C ILE A 128 -15.11 -37.60 18.23
N GLU A 129 -13.99 -37.92 17.60
CA GLU A 129 -13.23 -39.14 17.86
C GLU A 129 -11.97 -38.75 18.64
N ILE A 130 -11.73 -39.44 19.76
CA ILE A 130 -10.60 -39.16 20.65
C ILE A 130 -9.74 -40.41 20.74
N ASN A 131 -8.47 -40.29 20.39
CA ASN A 131 -7.51 -41.39 20.44
C ASN A 131 -6.95 -41.56 21.86
N LEU A 132 -7.67 -42.35 22.67
CA LEU A 132 -7.33 -42.64 24.07
C LEU A 132 -5.98 -43.37 24.24
N VAL A 133 -5.57 -44.17 23.27
CA VAL A 133 -4.30 -44.93 23.33
C VAL A 133 -3.12 -43.96 23.26
N ARG A 134 -3.13 -43.08 22.27
CA ARG A 134 -2.07 -42.07 22.10
C ARG A 134 -2.02 -41.05 23.23
N LEU A 135 -3.16 -40.75 23.86
CA LEU A 135 -3.19 -39.88 25.04
C LEU A 135 -2.48 -40.54 26.22
N ARG A 136 -2.77 -41.82 26.52
CA ARG A 136 -2.09 -42.55 27.60
C ARG A 136 -0.61 -42.77 27.34
N GLU A 137 -0.21 -43.04 26.09
CA GLU A 137 1.20 -43.17 25.71
C GLU A 137 2.00 -41.87 25.96
N ASN A 138 1.36 -40.71 25.84
CA ASN A 138 1.97 -39.41 26.15
C ASN A 138 1.81 -38.99 27.62
N GLY A 139 1.33 -39.89 28.49
CA GLY A 139 1.26 -39.69 29.93
C GLY A 139 0.04 -38.92 30.43
N TYR A 140 -1.00 -38.75 29.61
CA TYR A 140 -2.26 -38.16 30.06
C TYR A 140 -3.12 -39.20 30.77
N ASP A 141 -3.63 -38.84 31.95
CA ASP A 141 -4.70 -39.57 32.61
C ASP A 141 -6.06 -39.07 32.12
N ILE A 142 -7.02 -39.97 31.95
CA ILE A 142 -8.29 -39.68 31.29
C ILE A 142 -9.44 -40.07 32.20
N ASP A 143 -10.10 -39.05 32.75
CA ASP A 143 -11.32 -39.20 33.53
C ASP A 143 -12.55 -38.91 32.66
N VAL A 144 -13.42 -39.92 32.51
CA VAL A 144 -14.72 -39.76 31.86
C VAL A 144 -15.73 -39.33 32.93
N ILE A 145 -16.14 -38.06 32.88
CA ILE A 145 -17.20 -37.52 33.73
C ILE A 145 -18.51 -37.67 32.98
N ASN A 146 -19.47 -38.36 33.61
CA ASN A 146 -20.85 -38.53 33.11
C ASN A 146 -21.76 -37.40 33.59
#